data_AF-A0AAD0QVK7-F1
#
_entry.id   AF-A0AAD0QVK7-F1
#
_cell.length_a   1.000
_cell.length_b   1.000
_cell.length_c   1.000
_cell.angle_alpha   90.00
_cell.angle_beta   90.00
_cell.angle_gamma   90.00
#
_symmetry.space_group_name_H-M   'P 1'
#
loop_
_entity.id
_entity.type
_entity.pdbx_description
1 polymer ?
#
loop_
_entity_poly.entity_id
_entity_poly.type
_entity_poly.pdbx_seq_one_letter_code
_entity_poly.pdbx_strand_id
1 'polypeptide(L)' 'MKNDSLALYIDGTVLRHHNSFIGSANMVDLKHAHGITEGTTEGRFFGNEASAVAGIAVFNKPQYDTSFGGVQVPSTKPK' A
#
# COMPACT_ATOMS: atom_id res chain seq x y z
N MET A 1 10.44 1.97 -17.18
CA MET A 1 10.66 0.66 -16.54
C MET A 1 9.32 0.00 -16.37
N LYS A 2 9.16 -1.24 -16.82
CA LYS A 2 7.92 -2.00 -16.61
C LYS A 2 7.97 -2.61 -15.20
N ASN A 3 6.98 -2.32 -14.37
CA ASN A 3 6.85 -2.87 -13.01
C ASN A 3 6.41 -4.34 -13.01
N ASP A 4 6.44 -5.02 -14.18
CA ASP A 4 6.04 -6.41 -14.43
C ASP A 4 6.80 -7.46 -13.57
N SER A 5 7.52 -7.04 -12.54
CA SER A 5 8.39 -7.89 -11.71
C SER A 5 8.52 -7.43 -10.27
N LEU A 6 7.77 -6.43 -9.83
CA LEU A 6 7.75 -6.02 -8.42
C LEU A 6 6.35 -6.26 -7.86
N ALA A 7 6.28 -6.98 -6.75
CA ALA A 7 5.06 -7.19 -5.99
C ALA A 7 5.20 -6.59 -4.59
N LEU A 8 4.28 -5.70 -4.24
CA LEU A 8 4.19 -5.04 -2.94
C LEU A 8 3.05 -5.66 -2.13
N TYR A 9 3.37 -6.18 -0.95
CA TYR A 9 2.42 -6.64 0.04
C TYR A 9 2.42 -5.68 1.23
N ILE A 10 1.24 -5.24 1.65
CA ILE A 10 1.05 -4.31 2.77
C ILE A 10 0.17 -4.99 3.81
N ASP A 11 0.63 -4.97 5.06
CA ASP A 11 -0.18 -5.29 6.23
C ASP A 11 -0.22 -4.04 7.12
N GLY A 12 -1.40 -3.45 7.27
CA GLY A 12 -1.60 -2.16 7.90
C GLY A 12 -2.63 -2.21 9.03
N THR A 13 -2.30 -1.61 10.17
CA THR A 13 -3.23 -1.37 11.28
C THR A 13 -3.89 0.00 11.12
N VAL A 14 -5.22 0.03 11.10
CA VAL A 14 -5.99 1.28 11.03
C VAL A 14 -6.02 1.98 12.39
N LEU A 15 -5.63 3.25 12.40
CA LEU A 15 -5.69 4.13 13.56
C LEU A 15 -6.98 4.95 13.51
N ARG A 16 -8.04 4.46 14.17
CA ARG A 16 -9.41 4.99 14.07
C ARG A 16 -9.58 6.49 14.34
N HIS A 17 -8.73 7.10 15.16
CA HIS A 17 -8.84 8.52 15.50
C HIS A 17 -8.07 9.45 14.56
N HIS A 18 -7.35 8.91 13.57
CA HIS A 18 -6.44 9.68 12.73
C HIS A 18 -6.71 9.54 11.23
N ASN A 19 -7.75 8.80 10.84
CA ASN A 19 -8.04 8.46 9.44
C ASN A 19 -6.77 7.97 8.73
N SER A 20 -5.97 7.17 9.43
CA SER A 20 -4.65 6.74 8.97
C SER A 20 -4.42 5.27 9.23
N PHE A 21 -3.37 4.73 8.61
CA PHE A 21 -2.85 3.42 8.94
C PHE A 21 -1.32 3.49 8.96
N ILE A 22 -0.74 2.58 9.74
CA ILE A 22 0.70 2.29 9.75
C ILE A 22 0.88 0.77 9.74
N GLY A 23 2.01 0.28 9.26
CA GLY A 23 2.32 -1.13 9.33
C GLY A 23 3.57 -1.54 8.57
N SER A 24 3.56 -2.79 8.13
CA SER A 24 4.68 -3.42 7.45
C SER A 24 4.43 -3.52 5.95
N ALA A 25 5.50 -3.41 5.18
CA ALA A 25 5.50 -3.63 3.75
C ALA A 25 6.55 -4.66 3.36
N ASN A 26 6.24 -5.52 2.41
CA ASN A 26 7.14 -6.52 1.85
C ASN A 26 7.19 -6.34 0.34
N MET A 27 8.38 -6.02 -0.18
CA MET A 27 8.64 -5.98 -1.61
C MET A 27 9.28 -7.28 -2.06
N VAL A 28 8.75 -7.86 -3.13
CA VAL A 28 9.29 -9.05 -3.79
C VAL A 28 9.66 -8.70 -5.22
N ASP A 29 10.93 -8.89 -5.58
CA ASP A 29 11.36 -8.91 -6.97
C ASP A 29 11.09 -10.31 -7.54
N LEU A 30 10.17 -10.38 -8.50
CA LEU A 30 9.74 -11.61 -9.16
C LEU A 30 10.68 -12.03 -10.29
N LYS A 31 11.54 -11.12 -10.79
CA LYS A 31 12.49 -11.40 -11.87
C LYS A 31 13.78 -11.99 -11.34
N HIS A 32 14.24 -11.43 -10.24
CA HIS A 32 15.43 -11.89 -9.59
C HIS A 32 14.97 -12.51 -8.28
N ALA A 33 15.22 -13.80 -8.04
CA ALA A 33 14.81 -14.54 -6.83
C ALA A 33 15.53 -14.06 -5.55
N HIS A 34 15.67 -12.75 -5.39
CA HIS A 34 16.16 -12.11 -4.19
C HIS A 34 15.03 -12.13 -3.17
N GLY A 35 15.40 -12.45 -1.93
CA GLY A 35 14.46 -12.54 -0.84
C GLY A 35 13.61 -11.28 -0.64
N ILE A 36 12.62 -11.43 0.23
CA ILE A 36 11.71 -10.36 0.64
C ILE A 36 12.52 -9.16 1.15
N THR A 37 12.28 -7.97 0.60
CA THR A 37 12.78 -6.73 1.18
C THR A 37 11.70 -6.16 2.08
N GLU A 38 11.97 -6.20 3.38
CA GLU A 38 11.07 -5.67 4.41
C GLU A 38 11.16 -4.14 4.47
N GLY A 39 10.03 -3.52 4.79
CA GLY A 39 9.86 -2.09 4.89
C GLY A 39 8.69 -1.72 5.79
N THR A 40 8.42 -0.42 5.84
CA THR A 40 7.30 0.13 6.60
C THR A 40 6.33 0.80 5.64
N THR A 41 5.07 0.93 6.05
CA THR A 41 4.06 1.63 5.28
C THR A 41 3.25 2.55 6.16
N GLU A 42 2.88 3.70 5.61
CA GLU A 42 1.96 4.63 6.23
C GLU A 42 1.04 5.24 5.18
N GLY A 43 -0.14 5.67 5.62
CA GLY A 43 -1.06 6.35 4.74
C GLY A 43 -2.30 6.86 5.46
N ARG A 44 -3.20 7.44 4.66
CA ARG A 44 -4.42 8.10 5.12
C ARG A 44 -5.61 7.77 4.25
N PHE A 45 -6.78 7.82 4.88
CA PHE A 45 -8.08 7.77 4.25
C PHE A 45 -8.59 9.20 4.02
N PHE A 46 -9.23 9.41 2.88
CA PHE A 46 -9.72 10.69 2.40
C PHE A 46 -11.15 10.59 1.89
N GLY A 47 -11.86 11.72 1.89
CA GLY A 47 -13.26 11.80 1.46
C GLY A 47 -14.24 11.29 2.51
N ASN A 48 -15.53 11.48 2.23
CA ASN A 48 -16.60 10.99 3.10
C ASN A 48 -16.58 9.46 3.14
N GLU A 49 -16.80 8.87 4.33
CA GLU A 49 -16.80 7.40 4.51
C GLU A 49 -15.54 6.69 3.97
N ALA A 50 -14.38 7.35 4.00
CA ALA A 50 -13.11 6.81 3.48
C ALA A 50 -13.18 6.38 2.00
N SER A 51 -13.86 7.15 1.15
CA SER A 51 -14.01 6.88 -0.29
C SER A 51 -12.68 6.76 -1.06
N ALA A 52 -11.58 7.27 -0.51
CA ALA A 52 -10.24 7.17 -1.09
C ALA A 52 -9.17 6.87 -0.03
N VAL A 53 -8.05 6.29 -0.48
CA VAL A 53 -6.86 6.00 0.34
C VAL A 53 -5.61 6.40 -0.45
N ALA A 54 -4.60 6.91 0.24
CA ALA A 54 -3.26 7.08 -0.31
C ALA A 54 -2.21 6.78 0.76
N GLY A 55 -1.05 6.29 0.33
CA GLY A 55 0.05 5.96 1.24
C GLY A 55 1.36 5.73 0.50
N ILE A 56 2.38 5.41 1.29
CA ILE A 56 3.73 5.10 0.82
C ILE A 56 4.27 3.90 1.59
N ALA A 57 4.90 2.99 0.85
CA ALA A 57 5.76 1.95 1.41
C ALA A 57 7.23 2.37 1.22
N VAL A 58 8.00 2.35 2.30
CA VAL A 58 9.41 2.76 2.34
C VAL A 58 10.27 1.59 2.79
N PHE A 59 11.37 1.36 2.07
CA PHE A 59 12.26 0.22 2.26
C PHE A 59 13.69 0.68 2.56
N ASN A 60 14.50 -0.24 3.11
CA ASN A 60 15.95 0.00 3.25
C ASN A 60 16.68 0.09 1.88
N LYS A 61 15.99 -0.20 0.78
CA LYS A 61 16.41 -0.01 -0.60
C LYS A 61 15.47 1.02 -1.25
N PRO A 62 15.83 2.31 -1.27
CA PRO A 62 14.93 3.38 -1.72
C PRO A 62 14.40 3.22 -3.15
N GLN A 63 15.11 2.44 -3.98
CA GLN A 63 14.64 2.05 -5.33
C GLN A 63 13.32 1.27 -5.34
N TYR A 64 12.89 0.73 -4.20
CA TYR A 64 11.61 0.03 -4.03
C TYR A 64 10.53 0.88 -3.36
N ASP A 65 10.86 2.10 -2.93
CA ASP A 65 9.89 3.00 -2.33
C ASP A 65 8.73 3.23 -3.31
N THR A 66 7.52 3.01 -2.83
CA THR A 66 6.34 2.93 -3.68
C THR A 66 5.21 3.72 -3.06
N SER A 67 4.79 4.79 -3.74
CA SER A 67 3.54 5.48 -3.43
C SER A 67 2.37 4.73 -4.06
N PHE A 68 1.24 4.67 -3.36
CA PHE A 68 0.03 4.02 -3.83
C PHE A 68 -1.22 4.83 -3.48
N GLY A 69 -2.28 4.61 -4.25
CA GLY A 69 -3.58 5.21 -4.00
C GLY A 69 -4.69 4.30 -4.51
N GLY A 70 -5.87 4.44 -3.91
CA GLY A 70 -7.04 3.65 -4.26
C GLY A 70 -8.31 4.42 -3.98
N VAL A 71 -9.37 4.06 -4.70
CA VAL A 71 -10.72 4.56 -4.46
C VAL A 71 -11.64 3.37 -4.19
N GLN A 72 -12.61 3.57 -3.29
CA GLN A 72 -13.63 2.58 -3.06
C GLN A 72 -14.45 2.40 -4.35
N VAL A 73 -14.57 1.17 -4.84
CA VAL A 73 -15.52 0.87 -5.91
C VAL A 73 -16.91 0.83 -5.27
N PRO A 74 -17.88 1.64 -5.74
CA PRO A 74 -19.22 1.64 -5.18
C PRO A 74 -19.82 0.23 -5.22
N SER A 75 -20.32 -0.28 -4.09
CA SER A 75 -21.02 -1.56 -4.12
C SER A 75 -22.33 -1.36 -4.88
N THR A 76 -22.45 -1.90 -6.10
CA THR A 76 -23.74 -2.01 -6.78
C THR A 76 -24.54 -3.12 -6.08
N LYS A 77 -25.09 -2.86 -4.88
CA LYS A 77 -26.15 -3.70 -4.36
C LYS A 77 -27.37 -3.47 -5.27
N PRO A 78 -27.92 -4.50 -5.95
CA PRO A 78 -29.24 -4.36 -6.52
C PRO A 78 -30.21 -4.02 -5.38
N LYS A 79 -31.04 -2.99 -5.62
CA LYS A 79 -32.15 -2.61 -4.72
C LYS A 79 -33.22 -3.69 -4.72
#